data_AF-A0A6M0FSL0-F1
#
_entry.id   AF-A0A6M0FSL0-F1
#
_cell.length_a   1.000
_cell.length_b   1.000
_cell.length_c   1.000
_cell.angle_alpha   90.00
_cell.angle_beta   90.00
_cell.angle_gamma   90.00
#
_symmetry.space_group_name_H-M   'P 1'
#
loop_
_entity.id
_entity.type
_entity.pdbx_description
1 polymer ?
#
loop_
_entity_poly.entity_id
_entity_poly.type
_entity_poly.pdbx_seq_one_letter_code
_entity_poly.pdbx_strand_id
1 'polypeptide(L)'
;MKCVKCKTDNNLKERTEAGGRCKNCNHPFVFDPKAGSKFTDIFFNNSIQTISSENTLFFTPKQLWYFIEKRLEIQNITPFVNVFASSFLLAIAGNIGAAMEFYFLSPIIGFLILISFLIWGSQAKQFKTKKRINFARSIQVIGGLILLSSVVLFFKCSTLTNTAFFLFLLGIGLGIFLIYFGTRQLSIQHKIPQPFQFHQSQIIQWLIRWQEINGKVTNVLRT
;
A
#
# COMPACT_ATOMS: atom_id res chain seq x y z
N MET A 1 -23.08 15.14 5.31
CA MET A 1 -21.83 15.91 5.20
C MET A 1 -22.08 17.31 5.76
N LYS A 2 -21.09 17.86 6.48
CA LYS A 2 -21.23 19.17 7.11
C LYS A 2 -20.95 20.29 6.10
N CYS A 3 -21.67 21.40 6.21
CA CYS A 3 -21.41 22.61 5.43
C CYS A 3 -20.18 23.35 5.97
N VAL A 4 -19.27 23.79 5.10
CA VAL A 4 -18.08 24.54 5.50
C VAL A 4 -18.42 25.90 6.12
N LYS A 5 -19.50 26.55 5.67
CA LYS A 5 -19.91 27.89 6.14
C LYS A 5 -20.67 27.87 7.46
N CYS A 6 -21.76 27.10 7.55
CA CYS A 6 -22.64 27.11 8.73
C CYS A 6 -22.49 25.88 9.64
N LYS A 7 -21.56 24.96 9.32
CA LYS A 7 -21.29 23.71 10.07
C LYS A 7 -22.47 22.75 10.20
N THR A 8 -23.64 23.07 9.62
CA THR A 8 -24.83 22.23 9.66
C THR A 8 -24.59 20.91 8.92
N ASP A 9 -25.03 19.80 9.52
CA ASP A 9 -25.04 18.48 8.89
C ASP A 9 -26.17 18.38 7.86
N ASN A 10 -25.83 17.93 6.65
CA ASN A 10 -26.77 17.74 5.55
C ASN A 10 -26.70 16.28 5.06
N ASN A 11 -27.84 15.60 5.03
CA ASN A 11 -27.95 14.25 4.48
C ASN A 11 -28.01 14.29 2.94
N LEU A 12 -27.99 13.14 2.26
CA LEU A 12 -28.07 13.12 0.79
C LEU A 12 -29.40 13.70 0.29
N LYS A 13 -30.52 13.20 0.81
CA LYS A 13 -31.87 13.61 0.42
C LYS A 13 -32.03 15.13 0.50
N GLU A 14 -31.66 15.72 1.63
CA GLU A 14 -31.74 17.16 1.89
C GLU A 14 -30.91 17.99 0.89
N ARG A 15 -29.76 17.48 0.45
CA ARG A 15 -28.92 18.15 -0.54
C ARG A 15 -29.47 18.03 -1.95
N THR A 16 -30.03 16.87 -2.30
CA THR A 16 -30.67 16.65 -3.60
C THR A 16 -31.91 17.55 -3.73
N GLU A 17 -32.72 17.65 -2.68
CA GLU A 17 -33.89 18.54 -2.61
C GLU A 17 -33.48 20.02 -2.70
N ALA A 18 -32.36 20.41 -2.08
CA ALA A 18 -31.81 21.76 -2.16
C ALA A 18 -30.95 22.02 -3.43
N GLY A 19 -30.92 21.11 -4.40
CA GLY A 19 -30.16 21.27 -5.65
C GLY A 19 -28.64 21.36 -5.46
N GLY A 20 -28.08 20.57 -4.55
CA GLY A 20 -26.65 20.55 -4.24
C GLY A 20 -26.20 21.65 -3.26
N ARG A 21 -27.14 22.25 -2.53
CA ARG A 21 -26.88 23.33 -1.56
C ARG A 21 -27.16 22.89 -0.13
N CYS A 22 -26.67 23.66 0.84
CA CYS A 22 -26.95 23.45 2.25
C CYS A 22 -28.39 23.86 2.60
N LYS A 23 -29.12 23.01 3.32
CA LYS A 23 -30.50 23.27 3.76
C LYS A 23 -30.69 24.53 4.63
N ASN A 24 -29.63 24.95 5.33
CA ASN A 24 -29.72 26.04 6.30
C ASN A 24 -29.24 27.38 5.71
N CYS A 25 -28.04 27.41 5.10
CA CYS A 25 -27.45 28.66 4.60
C CYS A 25 -27.46 28.79 3.07
N ASN A 26 -28.07 27.82 2.37
CA ASN A 26 -28.13 27.72 0.91
C ASN A 26 -26.76 27.78 0.20
N HIS A 27 -25.68 27.52 0.93
CA HIS A 27 -24.32 27.52 0.37
C HIS A 27 -24.12 26.29 -0.53
N PRO A 28 -23.66 26.46 -1.77
CA PRO A 28 -23.46 25.35 -2.70
C PRO A 28 -22.28 24.49 -2.27
N PHE A 29 -22.42 23.17 -2.44
CA PHE A 29 -21.33 22.23 -2.19
C PHE A 29 -20.46 22.04 -3.43
N VAL A 30 -19.13 22.00 -3.26
CA VAL A 30 -18.17 21.86 -4.36
C VAL A 30 -17.89 20.38 -4.65
N PHE A 31 -17.73 19.58 -3.60
CA PHE A 31 -17.39 18.16 -3.62
C PHE A 31 -18.48 17.34 -2.93
N ASP A 32 -19.16 16.50 -3.71
CA ASP A 32 -20.13 15.52 -3.21
C ASP A 32 -19.65 14.09 -3.48
N PRO A 33 -19.35 13.28 -2.45
CA PRO A 33 -18.90 11.91 -2.64
C PRO A 33 -19.90 11.03 -3.38
N LYS A 34 -21.19 11.30 -3.20
CA LYS A 34 -22.25 10.51 -3.86
C LYS A 34 -22.49 10.93 -5.31
N ALA A 35 -21.99 12.10 -5.71
CA ALA A 35 -21.95 12.54 -7.11
C ALA A 35 -20.62 12.17 -7.82
N GLY A 36 -19.74 11.41 -7.16
CA GLY A 36 -18.51 10.88 -7.76
C GLY A 36 -17.21 11.56 -7.33
N SER A 37 -17.23 12.56 -6.43
CA SER A 37 -15.98 13.06 -5.84
C SER A 37 -15.43 12.09 -4.80
N LYS A 38 -14.12 12.12 -4.53
CA LYS A 38 -13.50 11.19 -3.56
C LYS A 38 -13.51 11.72 -2.12
N PHE A 39 -13.89 12.98 -1.90
CA PHE A 39 -13.84 13.64 -0.60
C PHE A 39 -14.91 14.74 -0.49
N THR A 40 -15.01 15.38 0.67
CA THR A 40 -16.01 16.41 0.96
C THR A 40 -15.39 17.80 1.02
N ASP A 41 -16.23 18.84 0.96
CA ASP A 41 -15.83 20.24 1.14
C ASP A 41 -15.01 20.49 2.41
N ILE A 42 -15.40 19.87 3.53
CA ILE A 42 -14.66 20.02 4.79
C ILE A 42 -13.31 19.36 4.73
N PHE A 43 -13.19 18.21 4.07
CA PHE A 43 -11.88 17.59 3.88
C PHE A 43 -10.96 18.52 3.07
N PHE A 44 -11.47 19.16 2.02
CA PHE A 44 -10.70 20.08 1.19
C PHE A 44 -10.33 21.36 1.96
N ASN A 45 -11.30 21.99 2.65
CA ASN A 45 -11.08 23.14 3.51
C ASN A 45 -10.00 22.89 4.57
N ASN A 46 -10.13 21.77 5.30
CA ASN A 46 -9.17 21.39 6.33
C ASN A 46 -7.79 21.14 5.71
N SER A 47 -7.74 20.64 4.47
CA SER A 47 -6.46 20.41 3.79
C SER A 47 -5.77 21.72 3.41
N ILE A 48 -6.52 22.73 2.95
CA ILE A 48 -6.01 24.09 2.72
C ILE A 48 -5.51 24.71 4.03
N GLN A 49 -6.31 24.63 5.11
CA GLN A 49 -5.93 25.18 6.40
C GLN A 49 -4.70 24.49 7.00
N THR A 50 -4.60 23.17 6.85
CA THR A 50 -3.46 22.42 7.40
C THR A 50 -2.17 22.73 6.64
N ILE A 51 -2.22 22.78 5.31
CA ILE A 51 -1.01 23.05 4.51
C ILE A 51 -0.53 24.50 4.67
N SER A 52 -1.45 25.44 4.91
CA SER A 52 -1.13 26.84 5.20
C SER A 52 -0.81 27.10 6.67
N SER A 53 -0.80 26.09 7.54
CA SER A 53 -0.66 26.26 8.99
C SER A 53 -1.57 27.38 9.53
N GLU A 54 -2.88 27.24 9.29
CA GLU A 54 -3.91 28.21 9.69
C GLU A 54 -3.70 29.61 9.07
N ASN A 55 -3.36 29.63 7.79
CA ASN A 55 -3.13 30.83 6.98
C ASN A 55 -1.83 31.61 7.27
N THR A 56 -0.85 31.00 7.94
CA THR A 56 0.45 31.63 8.23
C THR A 56 1.50 31.37 7.15
N LEU A 57 1.39 30.26 6.42
CA LEU A 57 2.36 29.82 5.41
C LEU A 57 1.77 29.83 4.00
N PHE A 58 2.60 30.28 3.06
CA PHE A 58 2.33 30.17 1.64
C PHE A 58 2.62 28.77 1.11
N PHE A 59 1.82 28.31 0.16
CA PHE A 59 1.99 27.01 -0.49
C PHE A 59 1.74 27.09 -2.00
N THR A 60 2.30 26.14 -2.73
CA THR A 60 2.09 25.99 -4.18
C THR A 60 0.96 24.99 -4.47
N PRO A 61 0.28 25.08 -5.63
CA PRO A 61 -0.68 24.06 -6.04
C PRO A 61 -0.11 22.64 -6.08
N LYS A 62 1.19 22.50 -6.40
CA LYS A 62 1.91 21.22 -6.37
C LYS A 62 2.00 20.64 -4.96
N GLN A 63 2.29 21.47 -3.96
CA GLN A 63 2.32 21.04 -2.56
C GLN A 63 0.93 20.61 -2.08
N LEU A 64 -0.13 21.35 -2.44
CA LEU A 64 -1.50 20.98 -2.13
C LEU A 64 -1.90 19.63 -2.76
N TRP A 65 -1.52 19.41 -4.02
CA TRP A 65 -1.74 18.14 -4.71
C TRP A 65 -1.10 16.97 -3.97
N TYR A 66 0.19 17.07 -3.66
CA TYR A 66 0.92 16.04 -2.93
C TYR A 66 0.31 15.77 -1.55
N PHE A 67 -0.12 16.83 -0.85
CA PHE A 67 -0.71 16.71 0.47
C PHE A 67 -2.06 15.98 0.46
N ILE A 68 -2.95 16.30 -0.49
CA ILE A 68 -4.25 15.65 -0.65
C ILE A 68 -4.08 14.16 -1.00
N GLU A 69 -3.19 13.85 -1.95
CA GLU A 69 -2.85 12.47 -2.33
C GLU A 69 -2.45 11.62 -1.12
N LYS A 70 -1.58 12.19 -0.27
CA LYS A 70 -1.09 11.53 0.94
C LYS A 70 -2.18 11.32 1.99
N ARG A 71 -3.10 12.27 2.16
CA ARG A 71 -4.21 12.16 3.14
C ARG A 71 -5.30 11.17 2.73
N LEU A 72 -5.53 10.97 1.44
CA LEU A 72 -6.52 10.02 0.93
C LEU A 72 -6.03 8.56 0.96
N GLU A 73 -4.81 8.33 1.45
CA GLU A 73 -4.26 6.99 1.60
C GLU A 73 -4.83 6.25 2.83
N ILE A 74 -5.78 5.34 2.57
CA ILE A 74 -6.20 4.35 3.57
C ILE A 74 -5.11 3.29 3.72
N GLN A 75 -4.49 3.21 4.90
CA GLN A 75 -3.46 2.22 5.21
C GLN A 75 -4.07 0.89 5.64
N ASN A 76 -4.52 0.07 4.68
CA ASN A 76 -4.81 -1.34 4.96
C ASN A 76 -3.58 -2.19 4.60
N ILE A 77 -2.81 -2.55 5.63
CA ILE A 77 -1.70 -3.47 5.51
C ILE A 77 -1.75 -4.45 6.68
N THR A 78 -2.45 -5.56 6.48
CA THR A 78 -2.18 -6.80 7.22
C THR A 78 -1.14 -7.61 6.44
N PRO A 79 -0.03 -8.05 7.07
CA PRO A 79 0.97 -8.88 6.41
C PRO A 79 0.51 -10.33 6.45
N PHE A 80 -0.52 -10.67 5.66
CA PHE A 80 -1.03 -12.06 5.52
C PHE A 80 0.05 -13.03 4.99
N VAL A 81 1.10 -12.48 4.35
CA VAL A 81 2.22 -13.22 3.76
C VAL A 81 3.06 -13.96 4.82
N ASN A 82 3.23 -13.41 6.03
CA ASN A 82 4.09 -14.03 7.05
C ASN A 82 3.42 -15.24 7.73
N VAL A 83 2.10 -15.23 7.84
CA VAL A 83 1.33 -16.35 8.41
C VAL A 83 1.28 -17.53 7.43
N PHE A 84 1.15 -17.26 6.13
CA PHE A 84 1.13 -18.31 5.10
C PHE A 84 2.51 -18.94 4.86
N ALA A 85 3.59 -18.16 4.92
CA ALA A 85 4.95 -18.69 4.77
C ALA A 85 5.38 -19.58 5.96
N SER A 86 4.93 -19.25 7.18
CA SER A 86 5.26 -20.03 8.39
C SER A 86 4.48 -21.33 8.49
N SER A 87 3.20 -21.35 8.10
CA SER A 87 2.41 -22.60 8.05
C SER A 87 2.93 -23.58 6.99
N PHE A 88 3.43 -23.05 5.86
CA PHE A 88 4.01 -23.85 4.79
C PHE A 88 5.31 -24.57 5.18
N LEU A 89 6.22 -23.88 5.90
CA LEU A 89 7.47 -24.49 6.38
C LEU A 89 7.22 -25.54 7.46
N LEU A 90 6.19 -25.37 8.29
CA LEU A 90 5.77 -26.36 9.27
C LEU A 90 5.26 -27.65 8.60
N ALA A 91 4.55 -27.52 7.47
CA ALA A 91 4.03 -28.65 6.71
C ALA A 91 5.14 -29.49 6.04
N ILE A 92 6.23 -28.85 5.57
CA ILE A 92 7.41 -29.56 5.04
C ILE A 92 8.19 -30.25 6.17
N ALA A 93 8.34 -29.59 7.32
CA ALA A 93 9.04 -30.17 8.47
C ALA A 93 8.27 -31.33 9.15
N GLY A 94 6.92 -31.33 9.05
CA GLY A 94 6.05 -32.33 9.70
C GLY A 94 5.76 -33.59 8.88
N ASN A 95 5.92 -33.58 7.56
CA ASN A 95 5.57 -34.72 6.69
C ASN A 95 6.76 -35.69 6.46
N ILE A 96 7.37 -36.19 7.54
CA ILE A 96 8.37 -37.26 7.45
C ILE A 96 7.72 -38.67 7.55
N GLY A 97 6.40 -38.77 7.81
CA GLY A 97 5.78 -40.04 8.22
C GLY A 97 4.57 -40.59 7.46
N ALA A 98 3.98 -39.90 6.47
CA ALA A 98 2.74 -40.38 5.83
C ALA A 98 2.90 -40.62 4.32
N ALA A 99 2.74 -41.87 3.92
CA ALA A 99 2.78 -42.36 2.56
C ALA A 99 1.68 -41.73 1.70
N MET A 100 2.04 -40.85 0.77
CA MET A 100 1.38 -40.69 -0.54
C MET A 100 2.31 -39.92 -1.50
N GLU A 101 2.86 -40.63 -2.48
CA GLU A 101 3.90 -40.16 -3.40
C GLU A 101 3.47 -38.98 -4.30
N PHE A 102 2.19 -38.64 -4.35
CA PHE A 102 1.64 -37.52 -5.14
C PHE A 102 1.51 -36.18 -4.40
N TYR A 103 1.67 -36.15 -3.07
CA TYR A 103 1.52 -34.92 -2.28
C TYR A 103 2.80 -34.10 -2.12
N PHE A 104 3.95 -34.60 -2.60
CA PHE A 104 5.25 -33.96 -2.42
C PHE A 104 5.50 -32.79 -3.39
N LEU A 105 4.94 -32.83 -4.61
CA LEU A 105 5.15 -31.79 -5.63
C LEU A 105 4.24 -30.57 -5.45
N SER A 106 3.00 -30.79 -4.99
CA SER A 106 2.02 -29.74 -4.71
C SER A 106 2.57 -28.60 -3.82
N PRO A 107 3.21 -28.87 -2.67
CA PRO A 107 3.76 -27.81 -1.83
C PRO A 107 4.88 -27.05 -2.54
N ILE A 108 5.78 -27.74 -3.24
CA ILE A 108 6.90 -27.09 -3.97
C ILE A 108 6.35 -26.11 -5.01
N ILE A 109 5.35 -26.51 -5.78
CA ILE A 109 4.70 -25.65 -6.77
C ILE A 109 4.05 -24.43 -6.10
N GLY A 110 3.31 -24.64 -5.01
CA GLY A 110 2.71 -23.54 -4.24
C GLY A 110 3.74 -22.54 -3.71
N PHE A 111 4.91 -23.02 -3.29
CA PHE A 111 6.01 -22.17 -2.81
C PHE A 111 6.64 -21.34 -3.93
N LEU A 112 6.86 -21.94 -5.09
CA LEU A 112 7.38 -21.24 -6.27
C LEU A 112 6.41 -20.15 -6.74
N ILE A 113 5.10 -20.43 -6.72
CA ILE A 113 4.06 -19.44 -7.02
C ILE A 113 4.10 -18.29 -6.01
N LEU A 114 4.21 -18.59 -4.72
CA LEU A 114 4.30 -17.58 -3.67
C LEU A 114 5.54 -16.69 -3.86
N ILE A 115 6.73 -17.27 -4.03
CA ILE A 115 7.96 -16.50 -4.25
C ILE A 115 7.83 -15.62 -5.49
N SER A 116 7.31 -16.19 -6.60
CA SER A 116 7.10 -15.46 -7.85
C SER A 116 6.14 -14.28 -7.66
N PHE A 117 5.04 -14.48 -6.92
CA PHE A 117 4.10 -13.43 -6.57
C PHE A 117 4.74 -12.33 -5.72
N LEU A 118 5.59 -12.68 -4.75
CA LEU A 118 6.28 -11.70 -3.91
C LEU A 118 7.32 -10.90 -4.69
N ILE A 119 8.07 -11.56 -5.58
CA ILE A 119 9.01 -10.91 -6.48
C ILE A 119 8.27 -9.93 -7.38
N TRP A 120 7.19 -10.37 -8.03
CA TRP A 120 6.36 -9.50 -8.86
C TRP A 120 5.78 -8.34 -8.06
N GLY A 121 5.22 -8.60 -6.88
CA GLY A 121 4.64 -7.58 -5.99
C GLY A 121 5.66 -6.55 -5.51
N SER A 122 6.92 -6.95 -5.33
CA SER A 122 8.01 -6.03 -4.96
C SER A 122 8.40 -5.06 -6.08
N GLN A 123 8.06 -5.37 -7.34
CA GLN A 123 8.39 -4.60 -8.54
C GLN A 123 7.18 -3.88 -9.16
N ALA A 124 5.97 -4.33 -8.87
CA ALA A 124 4.79 -3.83 -9.59
C ALA A 124 4.55 -2.33 -9.32
N LYS A 125 4.48 -1.54 -10.39
CA LYS A 125 4.28 -0.08 -10.33
C LYS A 125 2.95 0.32 -9.70
N GLN A 126 1.94 -0.54 -9.82
CA GLN A 126 0.62 -0.37 -9.22
C GLN A 126 0.66 -0.37 -7.68
N PHE A 127 1.68 -1.01 -7.08
CA PHE A 127 1.82 -1.04 -5.63
C PHE A 127 2.63 0.16 -5.15
N LYS A 128 2.11 0.82 -4.11
CA LYS A 128 2.80 1.90 -3.41
C LYS A 128 4.09 1.39 -2.77
N THR A 129 5.05 2.29 -2.59
CA THR A 129 6.38 2.00 -2.04
C THR A 129 6.35 1.22 -0.72
N LYS A 130 5.44 1.57 0.21
CA LYS A 130 5.31 0.84 1.49
C LYS A 130 4.92 -0.64 1.29
N LYS A 131 4.01 -0.94 0.35
CA LYS A 131 3.63 -2.33 0.05
C LYS A 131 4.76 -3.08 -0.66
N ARG A 132 5.46 -2.45 -1.61
CA ARG A 132 6.63 -3.03 -2.29
C ARG A 132 7.76 -3.37 -1.33
N ILE A 133 8.02 -2.48 -0.36
CA ILE A 133 8.97 -2.70 0.74
C ILE A 133 8.57 -3.91 1.57
N ASN A 134 7.28 -4.04 1.90
CA ASN A 134 6.80 -5.19 2.67
C ASN A 134 6.96 -6.50 1.91
N PHE A 135 6.67 -6.53 0.60
CA PHE A 135 6.96 -7.70 -0.22
C PHE A 135 8.45 -8.06 -0.22
N ALA A 136 9.34 -7.08 -0.42
CA ALA A 136 10.78 -7.29 -0.38
C ALA A 136 11.26 -7.81 1.00
N ARG A 137 10.72 -7.28 2.09
CA ARG A 137 10.99 -7.78 3.46
C ARG A 137 10.47 -9.20 3.66
N SER A 138 9.28 -9.54 3.15
CA SER A 138 8.76 -10.91 3.22
C SER A 138 9.67 -11.88 2.45
N ILE A 139 10.25 -11.48 1.31
CA ILE A 139 11.25 -12.29 0.60
C ILE A 139 12.48 -12.54 1.49
N GLN A 140 12.99 -11.52 2.20
CA GLN A 140 14.11 -11.68 3.13
C GLN A 140 13.77 -12.63 4.29
N VAL A 141 12.57 -12.49 4.88
CA VAL A 141 12.12 -13.36 5.97
C VAL A 141 12.00 -14.81 5.49
N ILE A 142 11.41 -15.05 4.32
CA ILE A 142 11.31 -16.38 3.72
C ILE A 142 12.72 -16.95 3.48
N GLY A 143 13.64 -16.17 2.91
CA GLY A 143 15.02 -16.58 2.72
C GLY A 143 15.71 -16.98 4.03
N GLY A 144 15.55 -16.18 5.09
CA GLY A 144 16.09 -16.49 6.42
C GLY A 144 15.49 -17.76 7.04
N LEU A 145 14.19 -17.98 6.86
CA LEU A 145 13.53 -19.20 7.33
C LEU A 145 13.96 -20.45 6.54
N ILE A 146 14.21 -20.33 5.23
CA ILE A 146 14.78 -21.42 4.43
C ILE A 146 16.17 -21.78 4.97
N LEU A 147 17.04 -20.79 5.20
CA LEU A 147 18.38 -21.04 5.75
C LEU A 147 18.31 -21.78 7.09
N LEU A 148 17.47 -21.31 8.01
CA LEU A 148 17.31 -21.92 9.31
C LEU A 148 16.78 -23.36 9.19
N SER A 149 15.80 -23.59 8.30
CA SER A 149 15.24 -24.92 8.05
C SER A 149 16.28 -25.87 7.43
N SER A 150 17.09 -25.41 6.48
CA SER A 150 18.14 -26.21 5.85
C SER A 150 19.20 -26.65 6.85
N VAL A 151 19.61 -25.76 7.77
CA VAL A 151 20.56 -26.09 8.84
C VAL A 151 19.96 -27.13 9.80
N VAL A 152 18.72 -26.95 10.23
CA VAL A 152 18.04 -27.91 11.13
C VAL A 152 17.89 -29.29 10.48
N LEU A 153 17.51 -29.34 9.19
CA LEU A 153 17.38 -30.59 8.44
C LEU A 153 18.72 -31.31 8.30
N PHE A 154 19.81 -30.57 8.05
CA PHE A 154 21.16 -31.13 7.97
C PHE A 154 21.57 -31.84 9.28
N PHE A 155 21.30 -31.22 10.43
CA PHE A 155 21.62 -31.83 11.73
C PHE A 155 20.68 -32.97 12.13
N LYS A 156 19.39 -32.92 11.77
CA LYS A 156 18.44 -33.99 12.08
C LYS A 156 18.62 -35.24 11.21
N CYS A 157 19.04 -35.07 9.96
CA CYS A 157 19.27 -36.19 9.05
C CYS A 157 20.64 -36.82 9.34
N SER A 158 20.69 -37.59 10.43
CA SER A 158 21.92 -38.23 10.96
C SER A 158 22.53 -39.27 10.01
N THR A 159 21.83 -39.72 8.98
CA THR A 159 22.38 -40.55 7.89
C THR A 159 22.62 -39.66 6.68
N LEU A 160 23.83 -39.13 6.55
CA LEU A 160 24.29 -38.32 5.42
C LEU A 160 24.28 -39.15 4.13
N THR A 161 23.14 -39.24 3.48
CA THR A 161 23.08 -39.63 2.08
C THR A 161 23.59 -38.48 1.23
N ASN A 162 24.20 -38.78 0.07
CA ASN A 162 24.59 -37.76 -0.90
C ASN A 162 23.42 -36.80 -1.21
N THR A 163 22.19 -37.32 -1.23
CA THR A 163 20.96 -36.54 -1.47
C THR A 163 20.70 -35.48 -0.40
N ALA A 164 20.88 -35.78 0.89
CA ALA A 164 20.68 -34.82 1.98
C ALA A 164 21.68 -33.67 1.90
N PHE A 165 22.93 -33.97 1.53
CA PHE A 165 23.97 -32.96 1.33
C PHE A 165 23.65 -32.02 0.15
N PHE A 166 23.19 -32.55 -0.99
CA PHE A 166 22.77 -31.72 -2.11
C PHE A 166 21.57 -30.83 -1.78
N LEU A 167 20.56 -31.35 -1.07
CA LEU A 167 19.41 -30.56 -0.63
C LEU A 167 19.81 -29.43 0.33
N PHE A 168 20.79 -29.67 1.20
CA PHE A 168 21.36 -28.66 2.06
C PHE A 168 22.03 -27.52 1.27
N LEU A 169 22.89 -27.86 0.30
CA LEU A 169 23.54 -26.86 -0.55
C LEU A 169 22.53 -26.03 -1.35
N LEU A 170 21.51 -26.68 -1.91
CA LEU A 170 20.44 -25.99 -2.63
C LEU A 170 19.64 -25.06 -1.72
N GLY A 171 19.32 -25.51 -0.51
CA GLY A 171 18.60 -24.71 0.49
C GLY A 171 19.39 -23.47 0.93
N ILE A 172 20.71 -23.62 1.18
CA ILE A 172 21.58 -22.49 1.48
C ILE A 172 21.65 -21.51 0.31
N GLY A 173 21.92 -22.01 -0.90
CA GLY A 173 22.03 -21.18 -2.10
C GLY A 173 20.75 -20.37 -2.35
N LEU A 174 19.59 -21.03 -2.25
CA LEU A 174 18.29 -20.38 -2.41
C LEU A 174 18.01 -19.35 -1.31
N GLY A 175 18.29 -19.68 -0.05
CA GLY A 175 18.08 -18.77 1.08
C GLY A 175 18.92 -17.49 0.97
N ILE A 176 20.22 -17.64 0.66
CA ILE A 176 21.12 -16.50 0.41
C ILE A 176 20.63 -15.68 -0.79
N PHE A 177 20.26 -16.34 -1.89
CA PHE A 177 19.75 -15.68 -3.08
C PHE A 177 18.51 -14.82 -2.79
N LEU A 178 17.53 -15.35 -2.03
CA LEU A 178 16.33 -14.60 -1.67
C LEU A 178 16.62 -13.41 -0.75
N ILE A 179 17.50 -13.57 0.24
CA ILE A 179 17.92 -12.46 1.11
C ILE A 179 18.62 -11.37 0.31
N TYR A 180 19.55 -11.74 -0.57
CA TYR A 180 20.25 -10.82 -1.46
C TYR A 180 19.25 -10.09 -2.37
N PHE A 181 18.33 -10.83 -3.00
CA PHE A 181 17.33 -10.26 -3.89
C PHE A 181 16.41 -9.29 -3.16
N GLY A 182 15.89 -9.66 -1.99
CA GLY A 182 15.06 -8.78 -1.16
C GLY A 182 15.80 -7.50 -0.74
N THR A 183 17.08 -7.62 -0.38
CA THR A 183 17.93 -6.46 -0.03
C THR A 183 18.16 -5.53 -1.21
N ARG A 184 18.50 -6.08 -2.37
CA ARG A 184 18.63 -5.32 -3.61
C ARG A 184 17.33 -4.61 -3.96
N GLN A 185 16.21 -5.30 -3.80
CA GLN A 185 14.90 -4.77 -4.13
C GLN A 185 14.47 -3.64 -3.20
N LEU A 186 14.86 -3.66 -1.92
CA LEU A 186 14.68 -2.54 -0.99
C LEU A 186 15.49 -1.31 -1.42
N SER A 187 16.73 -1.52 -1.86
CA SER A 187 17.60 -0.44 -2.32
C SER A 187 17.03 0.27 -3.55
N ILE A 188 16.43 -0.46 -4.50
CA ILE A 188 15.96 0.11 -5.78
C ILE A 188 14.60 0.82 -5.68
N GLN A 189 13.88 0.72 -4.55
CA GLN A 189 12.50 1.24 -4.42
C GLN A 189 12.34 2.73 -4.75
N HIS A 190 13.32 3.55 -4.42
CA HIS A 190 13.29 5.00 -4.68
C HIS A 190 13.33 5.33 -6.18
N LYS A 191 13.82 4.42 -7.02
CA LYS A 191 13.92 4.59 -8.48
C LYS A 191 12.60 4.30 -9.20
N ILE A 192 11.66 3.61 -8.55
CA ILE A 192 10.40 3.22 -9.19
C ILE A 192 9.39 4.36 -8.99
N PRO A 193 8.98 5.05 -10.07
CA PRO A 193 8.03 6.15 -9.98
C PRO A 193 6.71 5.69 -9.38
N GLN A 194 6.12 6.54 -8.53
CA GLN A 194 4.81 6.27 -7.93
C GLN A 194 3.71 6.82 -8.84
N PRO A 195 2.69 6.02 -9.17
CA PRO A 195 1.51 6.55 -9.82
C PRO A 195 0.74 7.42 -8.83
N PHE A 196 0.56 8.68 -9.17
CA PHE A 196 -0.33 9.57 -8.46
C PHE A 196 -1.78 9.28 -8.89
N GLN A 197 -2.73 9.35 -7.95
CA GLN A 197 -4.14 9.07 -8.23
C GLN A 197 -4.79 10.17 -9.07
N PHE A 198 -4.28 11.39 -8.96
CA PHE A 198 -4.83 12.58 -9.59
C PHE A 198 -3.75 13.24 -10.42
N HIS A 199 -4.19 13.84 -11.52
CA HIS A 199 -3.33 14.71 -12.29
C HIS A 199 -3.26 16.08 -11.62
N GLN A 200 -2.11 16.75 -11.70
CA GLN A 200 -1.91 18.07 -11.08
C GLN A 200 -2.95 19.11 -11.57
N SER A 201 -3.40 19.01 -12.83
CA SER A 201 -4.44 19.89 -13.38
C SER A 201 -5.79 19.75 -12.68
N GLN A 202 -6.13 18.58 -12.16
CA GLN A 202 -7.40 18.35 -11.45
C GLN A 202 -7.43 19.15 -10.15
N ILE A 203 -6.32 19.20 -9.41
CA ILE A 203 -6.20 20.01 -8.19
C ILE A 203 -6.38 21.49 -8.47
N ILE A 204 -5.82 21.98 -9.57
CA ILE A 204 -5.96 23.39 -9.97
C ILE A 204 -7.44 23.70 -10.25
N GLN A 205 -8.12 22.84 -11.02
CA GLN A 205 -9.56 23.01 -11.28
C GLN A 205 -10.39 22.97 -10.00
N TRP A 206 -10.07 22.05 -9.08
CA TRP A 206 -10.73 21.95 -7.78
C TRP A 206 -10.50 23.19 -6.92
N LEU A 207 -9.28 23.73 -6.91
CA LEU A 207 -8.95 24.96 -6.20
C LEU A 207 -9.70 26.17 -6.77
N ILE A 208 -9.80 26.27 -8.10
CA ILE A 208 -10.56 27.35 -8.76
C ILE A 208 -12.05 27.28 -8.37
N ARG A 209 -12.70 26.11 -8.54
CA ARG A 209 -14.11 25.91 -8.17
C ARG A 209 -14.34 26.18 -6.68
N TRP A 210 -13.39 25.78 -5.83
CA TRP A 210 -13.46 26.06 -4.40
C TRP A 210 -13.44 27.57 -4.13
N GLN A 211 -12.55 28.32 -4.79
CA GLN A 211 -12.40 29.77 -4.62
C GLN A 211 -13.60 30.56 -5.16
N GLU A 212 -14.23 30.11 -6.24
CA GLU A 212 -15.45 30.71 -6.79
C GLU A 212 -16.60 30.69 -5.78
N ILE A 213 -16.68 29.64 -4.95
CA ILE A 213 -17.77 29.45 -3.99
C ILE A 213 -17.43 29.94 -2.58
N ASN A 214 -16.19 29.75 -2.13
CA ASN A 214 -15.75 30.01 -0.75
C ASN A 214 -14.88 31.26 -0.60
N GLY A 215 -14.55 31.94 -1.70
CA GLY A 215 -13.67 33.09 -1.71
C GLY A 215 -12.20 32.73 -1.95
N LYS A 216 -11.41 33.76 -2.25
CA LYS A 216 -10.01 33.63 -2.67
C LYS A 216 -9.12 33.12 -1.52
N VAL A 217 -8.31 32.10 -1.80
CA VAL A 217 -7.25 31.66 -0.87
C VAL A 217 -6.02 32.53 -1.14
N THR A 218 -5.66 33.39 -0.19
CA THR A 218 -4.57 34.36 -0.32
C THR A 218 -3.18 33.73 -0.31
N ASN A 219 -3.05 32.55 0.29
CA ASN A 219 -1.75 31.94 0.58
C ASN A 219 -1.26 30.98 -0.51
N VAL A 220 -1.87 31.03 -1.69
CA VAL A 220 -1.46 30.22 -2.84
C VAL A 220 -0.46 31.01 -3.68
N LEU A 221 0.76 30.50 -3.80
CA LEU A 221 1.76 31.06 -4.72
C LEU A 221 1.39 30.68 -6.15
N ARG A 222 1.20 31.68 -7.02
CA ARG A 222 1.16 31.45 -8.48
C ARG A 222 2.57 31.13 -8.94
N THR A 223 2.78 29.90 -9.36
CA THR A 223 3.97 29.44 -10.09
C THR A 223 3.60 29.17 -11.53
#